data_AF-A0A538G6T2-F1
#
_entry.id   AF-A0A538G6T2-F1
#
_cell.length_a   1.000
_cell.length_b   1.000
_cell.length_c   1.000
_cell.angle_alpha   90.00
_cell.angle_beta   90.00
_cell.angle_gamma   90.00
#
_symmetry.space_group_name_H-M   'P 1'
#
loop_
_entity.id
_entity.type
_entity.pdbx_description
1 polymer ?
#
loop_
_entity_poly.entity_id
_entity_poly.type
_entity_poly.pdbx_seq_one_letter_code
_entity_poly.pdbx_strand_id
1 'polypeptide(L)'
;MAGAGVELVVAGHVHQAGIAERHEFEVLDEPRRSLVLATVPGFGRPRPRRKGEAQGVNVYDADEESLTVTTFAWDGNDLTQVGRRTFSRR
;
A
#
# COMPACT_ATOMS: atom_id res chain seq x y z
N MET A 1 17.00 2.44 -3.72
CA MET A 1 15.61 2.30 -4.22
C MET A 1 15.03 3.66 -4.55
N ALA A 2 14.77 4.53 -3.56
CA ALA A 2 14.29 5.89 -3.82
C ALA A 2 15.25 6.69 -4.72
N GLY A 3 16.55 6.70 -4.42
CA GLY A 3 17.57 7.32 -5.28
C GLY A 3 17.76 6.68 -6.67
N ALA A 4 17.09 5.56 -6.96
CA ALA A 4 17.04 4.95 -8.29
C ALA A 4 15.69 5.19 -9.00
N GLY A 5 14.84 6.09 -8.45
CA GLY A 5 13.52 6.42 -9.00
C GLY A 5 12.38 5.49 -8.60
N VAL A 6 12.60 4.57 -7.65
CA VAL A 6 11.53 3.70 -7.14
C VAL A 6 10.68 4.47 -6.14
N GLU A 7 9.37 4.52 -6.39
CA GLU A 7 8.39 5.26 -5.58
C GLU A 7 7.42 4.34 -4.85
N LEU A 8 7.28 3.07 -5.28
CA LEU A 8 6.43 2.05 -4.68
C LEU A 8 7.12 0.69 -4.60
N VAL A 9 7.06 0.07 -3.44
CA VAL A 9 7.42 -1.34 -3.23
C VAL A 9 6.19 -2.11 -2.75
N VAL A 10 5.84 -3.17 -3.49
CA VAL A 10 4.71 -4.04 -3.17
C VAL A 10 5.21 -5.40 -2.70
N ALA A 11 4.74 -5.85 -1.54
CA ALA A 11 5.10 -7.14 -0.95
C ALA A 11 3.85 -7.94 -0.56
N GLY A 12 3.94 -9.27 -0.62
CA GLY A 12 2.88 -10.19 -0.18
C GLY A 12 3.25 -10.95 1.09
N HIS A 13 2.93 -12.25 1.13
CA HIS A 13 3.32 -13.23 2.16
C HIS A 13 2.63 -13.13 3.53
N VAL A 14 2.40 -11.93 4.05
CA VAL A 14 1.78 -11.72 5.36
C VAL A 14 0.25 -11.79 5.33
N HIS A 15 -0.37 -11.67 4.15
CA HIS A 15 -1.81 -11.69 3.89
C HIS A 15 -2.59 -10.54 4.56
N GLN A 16 -1.88 -9.53 5.06
CA GLN A 16 -2.42 -8.36 5.73
C GLN A 16 -2.06 -7.09 4.97
N ALA A 17 -3.04 -6.24 4.74
CA ALA A 17 -2.83 -4.94 4.12
C ALA A 17 -2.12 -3.99 5.09
N GLY A 18 -1.04 -3.37 4.64
CA GLY A 18 -0.27 -2.40 5.41
C GLY A 18 0.34 -1.40 4.44
N ILE A 19 0.14 -0.11 4.68
CA ILE A 19 0.64 0.96 3.82
C ILE A 19 1.41 1.95 4.70
N ALA A 20 2.65 2.21 4.34
CA ALA A 20 3.51 3.16 5.03
C ALA A 20 4.28 4.01 4.01
N GLU A 21 4.39 5.30 4.28
CA GLU A 21 5.29 6.19 3.57
C GLU A 21 6.60 6.27 4.35
N ARG A 22 7.71 6.04 3.65
CA ARG A 22 9.06 6.21 4.18
C ARG A 22 9.63 7.53 3.68
N HIS A 23 9.93 8.40 4.64
CA HIS A 23 10.69 9.63 4.42
C HIS A 23 12.16 9.42 4.79
N GLU A 24 13.07 10.01 4.02
CA GLU A 24 14.49 10.05 4.42
C GLU A 24 14.65 11.11 5.53
N PHE A 25 15.40 10.78 6.58
CA PHE A 25 15.58 11.64 7.77
C PHE A 25 16.97 12.29 7.82
N GLU A 26 17.76 12.22 6.74
CA GLU A 26 19.00 12.99 6.67
C GLU A 26 18.67 14.49 6.57
N VAL A 27 19.55 15.34 7.11
CA VAL A 27 19.50 16.78 6.91
C VAL A 27 19.79 17.04 5.44
N LEU A 28 18.73 17.09 4.63
CA LEU A 28 18.82 17.28 3.20
C LEU A 28 18.54 18.75 2.88
N ASP A 29 19.35 19.32 1.98
CA ASP A 29 19.15 20.69 1.46
C ASP A 29 17.86 20.81 0.61
N GLU A 30 17.32 19.69 0.14
CA GLU A 30 16.06 19.61 -0.63
C GLU A 30 15.22 18.37 -0.22
N PRO A 31 13.87 18.45 -0.28
CA PRO A 31 13.01 17.29 -0.07
C PRO A 31 13.31 16.20 -1.10
N ARG A 32 13.54 14.96 -0.66
CA ARG A 32 13.61 13.80 -1.56
C ARG A 32 12.26 13.12 -1.70
N ARG A 33 12.04 12.50 -2.87
CA ARG A 33 10.87 11.66 -3.16
C ARG A 33 10.70 10.59 -2.08
N SER A 34 9.49 10.48 -1.53
CA SER A 34 9.16 9.45 -0.55
C SER A 34 9.01 8.08 -1.21
N LEU A 35 9.18 7.02 -0.42
CA LEU A 35 8.97 5.65 -0.85
C LEU A 35 7.72 5.10 -0.17
N VAL A 36 6.74 4.64 -0.95
CA VAL A 36 5.57 3.94 -0.43
C VAL A 36 5.86 2.45 -0.33
N LEU A 37 5.64 1.88 0.85
CA LEU A 37 5.72 0.45 1.14
C LEU A 37 4.30 -0.07 1.31
N ALA A 38 3.91 -1.07 0.51
CA ALA A 38 2.59 -1.68 0.58
C ALA A 38 2.70 -3.20 0.73
N THR A 39 2.12 -3.75 1.80
CA THR A 39 1.83 -5.19 1.89
C THR A 39 0.41 -5.46 1.38
N VAL A 40 0.23 -6.49 0.55
CA VAL A 40 -1.07 -6.85 -0.02
C VAL A 40 -1.84 -7.83 0.88
N PRO A 41 -3.18 -7.69 0.97
CA PRO A 41 -4.03 -8.67 1.62
C PRO A 41 -4.02 -10.01 0.86
N GLY A 42 -4.44 -11.09 1.53
CA GLY A 42 -4.58 -12.39 0.89
C GLY A 42 -5.88 -12.50 0.10
N PHE A 43 -5.82 -12.69 -1.23
CA PHE A 43 -7.02 -12.82 -2.06
C PHE A 43 -7.73 -14.18 -1.91
N GLY A 44 -7.00 -15.29 -2.07
CA GLY A 44 -7.60 -16.64 -2.12
C GLY A 44 -7.52 -17.46 -0.82
N ARG A 45 -6.70 -17.06 0.15
CA ARG A 45 -6.44 -17.86 1.36
C ARG A 45 -6.13 -16.99 2.58
N PRO A 46 -7.14 -16.38 3.22
CA PRO A 46 -6.97 -15.78 4.55
C PRO A 46 -6.35 -16.82 5.51
N ARG A 47 -5.41 -16.41 6.36
CA ARG A 47 -4.74 -17.33 7.29
C ARG A 47 -5.76 -17.84 8.31
N PRO A 48 -5.95 -19.17 8.44
CA PRO A 48 -6.89 -19.72 9.40
C PRO A 48 -6.59 -19.23 10.82
N ARG A 49 -7.64 -18.90 11.59
CA ARG A 49 -7.59 -18.55 13.02
C ARG A 49 -6.96 -17.19 13.36
N ARG A 50 -6.81 -16.28 12.40
CA ARG A 50 -6.58 -14.86 12.69
C ARG A 50 -7.89 -14.09 12.55
N LYS A 51 -8.34 -13.43 13.64
CA LYS A 51 -9.52 -12.56 13.59
C LYS A 51 -9.23 -11.38 12.66
N GLY A 52 -10.16 -11.06 11.76
CA GLY A 52 -10.09 -9.87 10.91
C GLY A 52 -9.36 -10.04 9.56
N GLU A 53 -8.99 -11.26 9.16
CA GLU A 53 -8.49 -11.49 7.81
C GLU A 53 -9.66 -11.79 6.86
N ALA A 54 -10.17 -10.74 6.22
CA ALA A 54 -11.01 -10.86 5.04
C ALA A 54 -10.15 -11.10 3.80
N GLN A 55 -10.72 -11.72 2.77
CA GLN A 55 -10.11 -11.68 1.45
C GLN A 55 -10.06 -10.22 1.01
N GLY A 56 -9.02 -9.81 0.30
CA GLY A 56 -8.93 -8.42 -0.10
C GLY A 56 -7.99 -8.20 -1.27
N VAL A 57 -8.01 -6.98 -1.78
CA VAL A 57 -7.14 -6.49 -2.84
C VAL A 57 -6.72 -5.05 -2.56
N ASN A 58 -5.55 -4.67 -3.05
CA ASN A 58 -5.17 -3.27 -3.19
C ASN A 58 -5.28 -2.88 -4.66
N VAL A 59 -5.88 -1.73 -4.94
CA VAL A 59 -5.85 -1.07 -6.25
C VAL A 59 -4.89 0.11 -6.15
N TYR A 60 -3.96 0.17 -7.10
CA TYR A 60 -2.94 1.21 -7.20
C TYR A 60 -3.27 2.10 -8.40
N ASP A 61 -3.47 3.38 -8.14
CA ASP A 61 -3.69 4.40 -9.16
C ASP A 61 -2.55 5.42 -9.06
N ALA A 62 -1.94 5.77 -10.19
CA ALA A 62 -0.76 6.63 -10.21
C ALA A 62 -0.78 7.55 -11.44
N ASP A 63 -0.61 8.84 -11.18
CA ASP A 63 -0.45 9.90 -12.18
C ASP A 63 0.84 10.69 -11.90
N GLU A 64 1.08 11.78 -12.62
CA GLU A 64 2.30 12.59 -12.44
C GLU A 64 2.42 13.25 -11.06
N GLU A 65 1.31 13.44 -10.34
CA GLU A 65 1.27 14.18 -9.08
C GLU A 65 1.17 13.26 -7.87
N SER A 66 0.54 12.10 -8.02
CA SER A 66 0.12 11.30 -6.89
C SER A 66 0.17 9.79 -7.13
N LEU A 67 0.32 9.06 -6.02
CA LEU A 67 0.11 7.62 -5.92
C LEU A 67 -0.99 7.36 -4.91
N THR A 68 -2.08 6.73 -5.34
CA THR A 68 -3.20 6.32 -4.48
C THR A 68 -3.26 4.81 -4.32
N VAL A 69 -3.34 4.36 -3.08
CA VAL A 69 -3.61 2.96 -2.73
C VAL A 69 -5.00 2.87 -2.12
N THR A 70 -5.89 2.11 -2.77
CA THR A 70 -7.23 1.81 -2.26
C THR A 70 -7.29 0.34 -1.86
N THR A 71 -7.63 0.06 -0.61
CA THR A 71 -7.76 -1.30 -0.08
C THR A 71 -9.22 -1.70 -0.03
N PHE A 72 -9.54 -2.84 -0.62
CA PHE A 72 -10.85 -3.47 -0.59
C PHE A 72 -10.79 -4.77 0.20
N ALA A 73 -11.87 -5.07 0.91
CA ALA A 73 -12.09 -6.32 1.61
C ALA A 73 -13.40 -6.94 1.13
N TRP A 74 -13.40 -8.26 0.96
CA TRP A 74 -14.59 -9.05 0.69
C TRP A 74 -15.43 -9.16 1.96
N ASP A 75 -16.70 -8.73 1.88
CA ASP A 75 -17.63 -8.78 3.02
C ASP A 75 -18.54 -10.03 3.03
N GLY A 76 -18.42 -10.89 2.01
CA GLY A 76 -19.29 -12.04 1.79
C GLY A 76 -20.08 -11.93 0.48
N ASN A 77 -20.25 -10.73 -0.07
CA ASN A 77 -21.02 -10.47 -1.28
C ASN A 77 -20.26 -9.63 -2.31
N ASP A 78 -19.50 -8.63 -1.87
CA ASP A 78 -18.74 -7.74 -2.74
C ASP A 78 -17.39 -7.30 -2.14
N LEU A 79 -16.55 -6.69 -2.98
CA LEU A 79 -15.34 -5.98 -2.57
C LEU A 79 -15.71 -4.58 -2.08
N THR A 80 -15.73 -4.41 -0.76
CA THR A 80 -16.03 -3.14 -0.10
C THR A 80 -14.74 -2.38 0.21
N GLN A 81 -14.70 -1.08 -0.10
CA GLN A 81 -13.56 -0.22 0.22
C GLN A 81 -13.41 -0.08 1.74
N VAL A 82 -12.25 -0.44 2.26
CA VAL A 82 -11.91 -0.34 3.69
C VAL A 82 -10.78 0.65 3.98
N GLY A 83 -10.10 1.14 2.95
CA GLY A 83 -9.05 2.13 3.11
C GLY A 83 -8.70 2.84 1.81
N ARG A 84 -8.29 4.09 1.93
CA ARG A 84 -7.69 4.88 0.85
C ARG A 84 -6.55 5.72 1.42
N ARG A 85 -5.41 5.73 0.75
CA ARG A 85 -4.23 6.55 1.07
C ARG A 85 -3.69 7.14 -0.23
N THR A 86 -3.35 8.42 -0.20
CA THR A 86 -2.79 9.14 -1.34
C THR A 86 -1.49 9.81 -0.91
N PHE A 87 -0.45 9.68 -1.72
CA PHE A 87 0.89 10.17 -1.48
C PHE A 87 1.33 11.09 -2.60
N SER A 88 2.05 12.16 -2.27
CA SER A 88 2.66 13.05 -3.27
C SER A 88 3.79 12.33 -4.01
N ARG A 89 3.88 12.51 -5.32
CA ARG A 89 5.04 12.11 -6.13
C ARG A 89 6.02 13.26 -6.39
N ARG A 90 5.66 14.47 -5.92
CA ARG A 90 6.51 15.66 -5.87
C ARG A 90 7.19 15.77 -4.52
#